data_AF-A0A2N1MP71-F1
#
_entry.id   AF-A0A2N1MP71-F1
#
_cell.length_a   1.000
_cell.length_b   1.000
_cell.length_c   1.000
_cell.angle_alpha   90.00
_cell.angle_beta   90.00
_cell.angle_gamma   90.00
#
_symmetry.space_group_name_H-M   'P 1'
#
loop_
_entity.id
_entity.type
_entity.pdbx_description
1 polymer ?
#
loop_
_entity_poly.entity_id
_entity_poly.type
_entity_poly.pdbx_seq_one_letter_code
_entity_poly.pdbx_strand_id
1 'polypeptide(L)'
;MEELEKSRKKKMINKRKAHISTIQIPNIEDANITREFPLVKGHYVFVRYGDKMCIGRVISVYFEAYGKHCYTDEPVETINDISYISLHVYIPIHFNVFSDLVKEGCNILTHHIPSNIVYHISETKVLIDSNMLKLVGDEKKYYDEYFGRDDIIEKMKKY
;
A
#
# COMPACT_ATOMS: atom_id res chain seq x y z
N MET A 1 -2.14 -2.49 49.87
CA MET A 1 -3.00 -2.20 48.68
C MET A 1 -2.37 -1.16 47.75
N GLU A 2 -1.87 -0.04 48.27
CA GLU A 2 -1.24 1.04 47.47
C GLU A 2 0.02 0.67 46.67
N GLU A 3 0.93 -0.14 47.23
CA GLU A 3 2.16 -0.54 46.50
C GLU A 3 1.89 -1.44 45.29
N LEU A 4 0.85 -2.28 45.38
CA LEU A 4 0.45 -3.18 44.30
C LEU A 4 -0.16 -2.39 43.12
N GLU A 5 -0.89 -1.31 43.41
CA GLU A 5 -1.40 -0.39 42.39
C GLU A 5 -0.30 0.45 41.73
N LYS A 6 0.68 0.93 42.51
CA LYS A 6 1.85 1.63 41.95
C LYS A 6 2.68 0.69 41.05
N SER A 7 2.87 -0.56 41.46
CA SER A 7 3.55 -1.61 40.66
C SER A 7 2.80 -1.93 39.36
N ARG A 8 1.45 -2.04 39.41
CA ARG A 8 0.61 -2.25 38.22
C ARG A 8 0.62 -1.04 37.28
N LYS A 9 0.57 0.19 37.80
CA LYS A 9 0.71 1.42 37.00
C LYS A 9 2.11 1.54 36.38
N LYS A 10 3.19 1.23 37.11
CA LYS A 10 4.56 1.19 36.59
C LYS A 10 4.72 0.13 35.49
N LYS A 11 4.14 -1.05 35.66
CA LYS A 11 4.10 -2.10 34.62
C LYS A 11 3.28 -1.67 33.41
N MET A 12 2.13 -1.02 33.56
CA MET A 12 1.34 -0.47 32.44
C MET A 12 2.07 0.66 31.70
N ILE A 13 2.76 1.55 32.43
CA ILE A 13 3.57 2.63 31.84
C ILE A 13 4.80 2.05 31.11
N ASN A 14 5.46 1.04 31.68
CA ASN A 14 6.56 0.34 31.02
C ASN A 14 6.09 -0.52 29.84
N LYS A 15 4.86 -1.07 29.86
CA LYS A 15 4.24 -1.75 28.70
C LYS A 15 3.82 -0.76 27.61
N ARG A 16 3.42 0.47 27.97
CA ARG A 16 3.19 1.59 27.01
C ARG A 16 4.50 2.18 26.46
N LYS A 17 5.62 1.96 27.14
CA LYS A 17 6.99 2.20 26.65
C LYS A 17 7.61 0.96 25.99
N ALA A 18 6.83 -0.07 25.68
CA ALA A 18 7.27 -1.10 24.75
C ALA A 18 7.45 -0.43 23.39
N HIS A 19 8.70 -0.12 23.08
CA HIS A 19 9.27 0.15 21.76
C HIS A 19 8.20 0.50 20.71
N ILE A 20 7.89 1.80 20.54
CA ILE A 20 7.40 2.26 19.24
C ILE A 20 8.62 2.06 18.33
N SER A 21 8.79 0.86 17.78
CA SER A 21 9.63 0.66 16.61
C SER A 21 8.99 1.53 15.54
N THR A 22 9.53 2.72 15.34
CA THR A 22 9.21 3.54 14.18
C THR A 22 9.74 2.76 12.99
N ILE A 23 8.88 1.96 12.37
CA ILE A 23 9.21 1.28 11.13
C ILE A 23 9.67 2.34 10.13
N GLN A 24 10.88 2.17 9.60
CA GLN A 24 11.40 3.06 8.58
C GLN A 24 10.92 2.53 7.23
N ILE A 25 10.06 3.33 6.59
CA ILE A 25 9.55 3.08 5.24
C ILE A 25 10.24 4.09 4.33
N PRO A 26 11.03 3.65 3.34
CA PRO A 26 11.79 4.55 2.49
C PRO A 26 10.88 5.35 1.55
N ASN A 27 11.25 6.60 1.26
CA ASN A 27 10.68 7.41 0.18
C ASN A 27 9.14 7.47 0.12
N ILE A 28 8.46 7.39 1.27
CA ILE A 28 7.00 7.33 1.34
C ILE A 28 6.32 8.57 0.72
N GLU A 29 6.99 9.72 0.74
CA GLU A 29 6.50 10.98 0.17
C GLU A 29 6.30 10.92 -1.35
N ASP A 30 7.14 10.17 -2.05
CA ASP A 30 7.07 9.96 -3.50
C ASP A 30 6.51 8.57 -3.84
N ALA A 31 5.78 7.95 -2.91
CA ALA A 31 5.30 6.57 -3.00
C ALA A 31 6.40 5.55 -3.32
N ASN A 32 7.66 5.85 -2.98
CA ASN A 32 8.83 5.06 -3.33
C ASN A 32 9.03 4.88 -4.85
N ILE A 33 8.60 5.83 -5.66
CA ILE A 33 8.86 5.85 -7.10
C ILE A 33 10.00 6.83 -7.38
N THR A 34 11.15 6.30 -7.81
CA THR A 34 12.34 7.11 -8.13
C THR A 34 13.00 6.64 -9.42
N ARG A 35 14.08 7.30 -9.85
CA ARG A 35 14.89 6.84 -10.99
C ARG A 35 15.52 5.47 -10.76
N GLU A 36 15.94 5.21 -9.54
CA GLU A 36 16.58 3.96 -9.11
C GLU A 36 15.56 2.85 -8.88
N PHE A 37 14.31 3.22 -8.61
CA PHE A 37 13.20 2.30 -8.40
C PHE A 37 11.94 2.77 -9.15
N PRO A 38 11.94 2.67 -10.50
CA PRO A 38 10.87 3.20 -11.30
C PRO A 38 9.64 2.29 -11.28
N LEU A 39 8.47 2.90 -11.43
CA LEU A 39 7.21 2.17 -11.59
C LEU A 39 7.09 1.66 -13.02
N VAL A 40 6.88 0.36 -13.19
CA VAL A 40 6.65 -0.27 -14.50
C VAL A 40 5.41 -1.15 -14.49
N LYS A 41 4.93 -1.48 -15.68
CA LYS A 41 3.84 -2.43 -15.87
C LYS A 41 4.16 -3.79 -15.24
N GLY A 42 3.19 -4.36 -14.54
CA GLY A 42 3.34 -5.63 -13.83
C GLY A 42 3.89 -5.51 -12.40
N HIS A 43 4.48 -4.37 -12.01
CA HIS A 43 4.73 -4.05 -10.61
C HIS A 43 3.41 -3.89 -9.84
N TYR A 44 3.54 -3.74 -8.52
CA TYR A 44 2.42 -3.61 -7.61
C TYR A 44 2.49 -2.28 -6.86
N VAL A 45 1.36 -1.86 -6.30
CA VAL A 45 1.27 -0.66 -5.47
C VAL A 45 0.33 -0.91 -4.30
N PHE A 46 0.63 -0.34 -3.13
CA PHE A 46 -0.40 -0.05 -2.14
C PHE A 46 -1.27 1.07 -2.68
N VAL A 47 -2.57 0.80 -2.78
CA VAL A 47 -3.56 1.73 -3.34
C VAL A 47 -4.72 1.90 -2.38
N ARG A 48 -5.12 3.15 -2.18
CA ARG A 48 -6.36 3.50 -1.50
C ARG A 48 -7.54 3.16 -2.41
N TYR A 49 -8.37 2.22 -1.97
CA TYR A 49 -9.58 1.81 -2.67
C TYR A 49 -10.77 1.83 -1.71
N GLY A 50 -11.58 2.89 -1.80
CA GLY A 50 -12.65 3.14 -0.84
C GLY A 50 -12.10 3.33 0.57
N ASP A 51 -12.57 2.51 1.51
CA ASP A 51 -12.17 2.55 2.92
C ASP A 51 -11.06 1.56 3.28
N LYS A 52 -10.39 0.96 2.27
CA LYS A 52 -9.39 -0.09 2.45
C LYS A 52 -8.06 0.28 1.79
N MET A 53 -6.99 -0.25 2.38
CA MET A 53 -5.70 -0.36 1.73
C MET A 53 -5.66 -1.66 0.92
N CYS A 54 -5.57 -1.55 -0.40
CA CYS A 54 -5.54 -2.68 -1.32
C CYS A 54 -4.19 -2.77 -2.02
N ILE A 55 -3.99 -3.84 -2.79
CA ILE A 55 -2.83 -3.97 -3.69
C ILE A 55 -3.32 -3.88 -5.12
N GLY A 56 -2.76 -2.95 -5.89
CA GLY A 56 -3.02 -2.85 -7.33
C GLY A 56 -1.83 -3.37 -8.12
N ARG A 57 -2.05 -4.32 -9.04
CA ARG A 57 -1.07 -4.65 -10.08
C ARG A 57 -1.19 -3.63 -11.20
N VAL A 58 -0.08 -3.02 -11.59
CA VAL A 58 -0.03 -2.00 -12.65
C VAL A 58 -0.31 -2.65 -14.01
N ILE A 59 -1.37 -2.20 -14.67
CA ILE A 59 -1.75 -2.64 -16.02
C ILE A 59 -1.30 -1.64 -17.08
N SER A 60 -1.45 -0.34 -16.80
CA SER A 60 -1.02 0.75 -17.68
C SER A 60 -0.90 2.05 -16.91
N VAL A 61 0.06 2.90 -17.30
CA VAL A 61 0.28 4.23 -16.73
C VAL A 61 0.12 5.28 -17.83
N TYR A 62 -0.42 6.44 -17.45
CA TYR A 62 -0.73 7.52 -18.40
C TYR A 62 -0.20 8.85 -17.88
N PHE A 63 0.33 9.68 -18.75
CA PHE A 63 0.76 11.05 -18.47
C PHE A 63 -0.10 12.06 -19.24
N GLU A 64 -0.10 13.32 -18.82
CA GLU A 64 -0.82 14.36 -19.53
C GLU A 64 0.02 14.91 -20.69
N ALA A 65 -0.51 14.82 -21.91
CA ALA A 65 0.07 15.49 -23.07
C ALA A 65 -1.04 15.89 -24.04
N TYR A 66 -0.89 17.05 -24.68
CA TYR A 66 -1.87 17.60 -25.63
C TYR A 66 -3.31 17.73 -25.03
N GLY A 67 -3.42 17.93 -23.71
CA GLY A 67 -4.70 17.96 -23.00
C GLY A 67 -5.44 16.61 -22.99
N LYS A 68 -4.68 15.51 -23.11
CA LYS A 68 -5.16 14.11 -23.11
C LYS A 68 -4.29 13.27 -22.18
N HIS A 69 -4.83 12.10 -21.80
CA HIS A 69 -4.09 11.09 -21.07
C HIS A 69 -3.43 10.12 -22.05
N CYS A 70 -2.11 10.22 -22.18
CA CYS A 70 -1.32 9.44 -23.12
C CYS A 70 -0.72 8.22 -22.41
N TYR A 71 -0.92 7.06 -23.01
CA TYR A 71 -0.35 5.79 -22.53
C TYR A 71 1.17 5.75 -22.72
N THR A 72 1.86 5.09 -21.78
CA THR A 72 3.27 4.72 -21.92
C THR A 72 3.55 3.30 -21.39
N ASP A 73 4.52 2.63 -21.99
CA ASP A 73 5.17 1.44 -21.44
C ASP A 73 6.55 1.76 -20.83
N GLU A 74 7.02 3.01 -20.96
CA GLU A 74 8.29 3.44 -20.38
C GLU A 74 8.24 3.45 -18.84
N PRO A 75 9.35 3.15 -18.16
CA PRO A 75 9.43 3.27 -16.71
C PRO A 75 9.12 4.70 -16.24
N VAL A 76 8.30 4.79 -15.19
CA VAL A 76 7.93 6.06 -14.58
C VAL A 76 8.81 6.31 -13.37
N GLU A 77 9.61 7.38 -13.44
CA GLU A 77 10.61 7.73 -12.43
C GLU A 77 10.05 8.63 -11.31
N THR A 78 8.86 9.21 -11.50
CA THR A 78 8.20 10.05 -10.49
C THR A 78 6.69 9.93 -10.57
N ILE A 79 6.03 9.89 -9.41
CA ILE A 79 4.57 9.85 -9.31
C ILE A 79 3.88 11.10 -9.90
N ASN A 80 4.59 12.24 -9.92
CA ASN A 80 4.06 13.53 -10.36
C ASN A 80 3.78 13.60 -11.87
N ASP A 81 4.43 12.74 -12.66
CA ASP A 81 4.22 12.68 -14.12
C ASP A 81 2.97 11.85 -14.48
N ILE A 82 2.42 11.10 -13.52
CA ILE A 82 1.24 10.27 -13.72
C ILE A 82 0.00 11.15 -13.71
N SER A 83 -0.87 10.98 -14.70
CA SER A 83 -2.20 11.60 -14.76
C SER A 83 -3.29 10.64 -14.26
N TYR A 84 -3.25 9.36 -14.68
CA TYR A 84 -3.94 8.25 -14.03
C TYR A 84 -3.23 6.92 -14.30
N ILE A 85 -3.58 5.90 -13.53
CA ILE A 85 -3.03 4.55 -13.62
C ILE A 85 -4.17 3.52 -13.63
N SER A 86 -4.06 2.50 -14.47
CA SER A 86 -5.00 1.37 -14.48
C SER A 86 -4.44 0.21 -13.67
N LEU A 87 -5.25 -0.32 -12.77
CA LEU A 87 -4.86 -1.35 -11.81
C LEU A 87 -5.78 -2.56 -11.89
N HIS A 88 -5.20 -3.74 -11.71
CA HIS A 88 -5.90 -4.95 -11.30
C HIS A 88 -5.80 -5.07 -9.78
N VAL A 89 -6.93 -4.93 -9.08
CA VAL A 89 -6.97 -4.71 -7.63
C VAL A 89 -7.23 -6.02 -6.87
N TYR A 90 -6.40 -6.26 -5.85
CA TYR A 90 -6.54 -7.31 -4.86
C TYR A 90 -7.03 -6.69 -3.54
N ILE A 91 -8.19 -7.13 -3.06
CA ILE A 91 -8.82 -6.66 -1.83
C ILE A 91 -8.28 -7.46 -0.63
N PRO A 92 -8.00 -6.82 0.52
CA PRO A 92 -7.60 -7.54 1.72
C PRO A 92 -8.72 -8.46 2.22
N ILE A 93 -8.39 -9.73 2.48
CA ILE A 93 -9.29 -10.71 3.10
C ILE A 93 -8.92 -10.85 4.58
N HIS A 94 -7.64 -11.10 4.87
CA HIS A 94 -7.17 -11.33 6.21
C HIS A 94 -5.66 -11.07 6.33
N PHE A 95 -5.25 -10.19 7.26
CA PHE A 95 -3.86 -9.75 7.40
C PHE A 95 -3.25 -9.32 6.06
N ASN A 96 -2.05 -9.81 5.71
CA ASN A 96 -1.31 -9.53 4.48
C ASN A 96 -1.73 -10.42 3.30
N VAL A 97 -2.95 -10.96 3.33
CA VAL A 97 -3.49 -11.85 2.31
C VAL A 97 -4.66 -11.17 1.59
N PHE A 98 -4.56 -11.11 0.28
CA PHE A 98 -5.47 -10.38 -0.60
C PHE A 98 -6.03 -11.30 -1.68
N SER A 99 -7.19 -10.97 -2.24
CA SER A 99 -7.72 -11.65 -3.42
C SER A 99 -8.20 -10.68 -4.49
N ASP A 100 -7.98 -11.05 -5.74
CA ASP A 100 -8.56 -10.37 -6.90
C ASP A 100 -10.03 -10.75 -7.15
N LEU A 101 -10.53 -11.83 -6.52
CA LEU A 101 -11.90 -12.28 -6.68
C LEU A 101 -12.81 -11.64 -5.62
N VAL A 102 -13.78 -10.84 -6.09
CA VAL A 102 -14.83 -10.30 -5.21
C VAL A 102 -15.97 -11.30 -5.00
N LYS A 103 -16.90 -10.99 -4.09
CA LYS A 103 -18.04 -11.87 -3.76
C LYS A 103 -18.91 -12.20 -4.98
N GLU A 104 -18.94 -11.28 -5.94
CA GLU A 104 -19.67 -11.36 -7.19
C GLU A 104 -18.99 -12.27 -8.24
N GLY A 105 -17.81 -12.82 -7.93
CA GLY A 105 -17.08 -13.73 -8.83
C GLY A 105 -16.36 -13.04 -9.98
N CYS A 106 -16.12 -11.73 -9.87
CA CYS A 106 -15.37 -10.96 -10.86
C CYS A 106 -14.07 -10.37 -10.29
N ASN A 107 -13.22 -9.91 -11.20
CA ASN A 107 -11.99 -9.20 -10.88
C ASN A 107 -12.19 -7.69 -11.01
N ILE A 108 -11.50 -6.91 -10.18
CA ILE A 108 -11.58 -5.45 -10.23
C ILE A 108 -10.47 -4.90 -11.13
N LEU A 109 -10.87 -4.33 -12.27
CA LEU A 109 -10.03 -3.51 -13.14
C LEU A 109 -10.53 -2.07 -13.09
N THR A 110 -9.67 -1.15 -12.68
CA THR A 110 -10.10 0.23 -12.38
C THR A 110 -8.99 1.24 -12.63
N HIS A 111 -9.38 2.50 -12.83
CA HIS A 111 -8.47 3.63 -12.97
C HIS A 111 -8.35 4.39 -11.64
N HIS A 112 -7.14 4.88 -11.34
CA HIS A 112 -6.84 5.66 -10.16
C HIS A 112 -6.04 6.91 -10.52
N ILE A 113 -6.32 8.01 -9.82
CA ILE A 113 -5.45 9.18 -9.80
C ILE A 113 -4.21 8.89 -8.93
N PRO A 114 -3.08 9.61 -9.16
CA PRO A 114 -1.82 9.35 -8.46
C PRO A 114 -1.92 9.46 -6.94
N SER A 115 -2.76 10.36 -6.42
CA SER A 115 -2.94 10.54 -4.97
C SER A 115 -3.56 9.35 -4.25
N ASN A 116 -4.08 8.35 -4.98
CA ASN A 116 -4.50 7.08 -4.40
C ASN A 116 -3.35 6.08 -4.28
N ILE A 117 -2.20 6.33 -4.91
CA ILE A 117 -1.03 5.46 -4.87
C ILE A 117 -0.19 5.84 -3.65
N VAL A 118 0.00 4.88 -2.76
CA VAL A 118 0.63 5.11 -1.46
C VAL A 118 2.07 4.64 -1.45
N TYR A 119 2.36 3.52 -2.12
CA TYR A 119 3.68 2.93 -2.10
C TYR A 119 3.87 1.95 -3.25
N HIS A 120 5.01 2.00 -3.93
CA HIS A 120 5.40 1.10 -5.01
C HIS A 120 6.11 -0.15 -4.49
N ILE A 121 5.71 -1.30 -5.05
CA ILE A 121 6.12 -2.65 -4.69
C ILE A 121 6.64 -3.36 -5.94
N SER A 122 7.86 -3.90 -5.88
CA SER A 122 8.38 -4.78 -6.94
C SER A 122 7.59 -6.10 -6.97
N GLU A 123 7.45 -6.66 -8.16
CA GLU A 123 6.92 -7.99 -8.42
C GLU A 123 7.61 -9.10 -7.60
N THR A 124 8.89 -8.93 -7.26
CA THR A 124 9.66 -9.89 -6.44
C THR A 124 9.17 -9.99 -4.99
N LYS A 125 8.35 -9.04 -4.54
CA LYS A 125 7.86 -8.91 -3.16
C LYS A 125 6.45 -9.46 -2.98
N VAL A 126 5.94 -10.12 -4.03
CA VAL A 126 4.59 -10.63 -4.11
C VAL A 126 4.61 -12.09 -4.53
N LEU A 127 3.89 -12.92 -3.78
CA LEU A 127 3.60 -14.30 -4.16
C LEU A 127 2.14 -14.39 -4.61
N ILE A 128 1.93 -14.93 -5.81
CA ILE A 128 0.61 -15.19 -6.38
C ILE A 128 0.34 -16.69 -6.33
N ASP A 129 -0.78 -17.06 -5.74
CA ASP A 129 -1.33 -18.41 -5.78
C ASP A 129 -2.79 -18.33 -6.22
N SER A 130 -3.05 -18.69 -7.47
CA SER A 130 -4.38 -18.59 -8.10
C SER A 130 -4.92 -17.15 -8.02
N ASN A 131 -6.03 -16.94 -7.29
CA ASN A 131 -6.69 -15.66 -7.07
C ASN A 131 -6.21 -14.94 -5.81
N MET A 132 -5.14 -15.43 -5.17
CA MET A 132 -4.64 -14.95 -3.89
C MET A 132 -3.26 -14.33 -4.04
N LEU A 133 -3.07 -13.21 -3.32
CA LEU A 133 -1.82 -12.48 -3.28
C LEU A 133 -1.32 -12.39 -1.85
N LYS A 134 -0.04 -12.71 -1.63
CA LYS A 134 0.65 -12.56 -0.35
C LYS A 134 1.88 -11.68 -0.49
N LEU A 135 2.04 -10.75 0.44
CA LEU A 135 3.27 -9.96 0.56
C LEU A 135 4.38 -10.77 1.23
N VAL A 136 5.62 -10.56 0.78
CA VAL A 136 6.84 -11.09 1.41
C VAL A 136 7.85 -9.97 1.67
N GLY A 137 8.92 -10.28 2.39
CA GLY A 137 9.99 -9.32 2.67
C GLY A 137 9.54 -8.12 3.50
N ASP A 138 10.15 -6.97 3.23
CA ASP A 138 9.89 -5.72 3.96
C ASP A 138 8.51 -5.16 3.66
N GLU A 139 7.94 -5.42 2.49
CA GLU A 139 6.63 -4.96 2.07
C GLU A 139 5.52 -5.60 2.91
N LYS A 140 5.69 -6.88 3.29
CA LYS A 140 4.85 -7.51 4.30
C LYS A 140 4.92 -6.77 5.62
N LYS A 141 6.13 -6.42 6.07
CA LYS A 141 6.35 -5.69 7.33
C LYS A 141 5.74 -4.30 7.29
N TYR A 142 5.90 -3.57 6.18
CA TYR A 142 5.31 -2.25 5.96
C TYR A 142 3.78 -2.30 6.02
N TYR A 143 3.17 -3.33 5.43
CA TYR A 143 1.73 -3.52 5.52
C TYR A 143 1.29 -3.84 6.95
N ASP A 144 1.88 -4.85 7.59
CA ASP A 144 1.46 -5.33 8.91
C ASP A 144 1.66 -4.28 10.02
N GLU A 145 2.76 -3.52 9.97
CA GLU A 145 3.12 -2.57 11.03
C GLU A 145 2.65 -1.13 10.77
N TYR A 146 2.27 -0.79 9.53
CA TYR A 146 1.90 0.58 9.14
C TYR A 146 0.69 0.66 8.20
N PHE A 147 0.82 0.30 6.92
CA PHE A 147 -0.19 0.62 5.90
C PHE A 147 -1.53 -0.09 6.12
N GLY A 148 -1.51 -1.30 6.69
CA GLY A 148 -2.70 -2.10 6.99
C GLY A 148 -3.39 -1.76 8.31
N ARG A 149 -2.88 -0.79 9.08
CA ARG A 149 -3.47 -0.41 10.37
C ARG A 149 -4.70 0.47 10.20
N ASP A 150 -5.77 0.14 10.93
CA ASP A 150 -7.04 0.90 10.89
C ASP A 150 -6.85 2.40 11.18
N ASP A 151 -5.99 2.76 12.14
CA ASP A 151 -5.76 4.17 12.50
C ASP A 151 -4.99 4.94 11.43
N ILE A 152 -4.18 4.26 10.62
CA ILE A 152 -3.49 4.85 9.47
C ILE A 152 -4.47 4.98 8.30
N ILE A 153 -5.22 3.92 8.00
CA ILE A 153 -6.25 3.92 6.96
C ILE A 153 -7.28 5.02 7.22
N GLU A 154 -7.72 5.20 8.47
CA GLU A 154 -8.67 6.26 8.83
C GLU A 154 -8.09 7.67 8.63
N LYS A 155 -6.81 7.89 8.96
CA LYS A 155 -6.14 9.18 8.70
C LYS A 155 -6.05 9.48 7.20
N MET A 156 -5.82 8.46 6.38
CA MET A 156 -5.77 8.59 4.92
C MET A 156 -7.15 8.90 4.29
N LYS A 157 -8.26 8.79 5.02
CA LYS A 157 -9.60 9.19 4.54
C LYS A 157 -9.83 10.70 4.58
N LYS A 158 -9.03 11.45 5.35
CA LYS A 158 -9.26 12.89 5.63
C LYS A 158 -8.64 13.84 4.60
N TYR A 159 -8.02 13.30 3.56
CA TYR A 159 -7.37 14.02 2.46
C TYR A 159 -7.86 13.46 1.12
#